data_AF-A0A967K9Z8-F1
#
_entry.id   AF-A0A967K9Z8-F1
#
_cell.length_a   1.000
_cell.length_b   1.000
_cell.length_c   1.000
_cell.angle_alpha   90.00
_cell.angle_beta   90.00
_cell.angle_gamma   90.00
#
_symmetry.space_group_name_H-M   'P 1'
#
loop_
_entity.id
_entity.type
_entity.pdbx_description
1 polymer ?
#
loop_
_entity_poly.entity_id
_entity_poly.type
_entity_poly.pdbx_seq_one_letter_code
_entity_poly.pdbx_strand_id
1 'polypeptide(L)'
;MKNLKKDFDKINDILASLVNEVQGELAQVWPLLKLLDRLTGRVDESLANFGMEISRSHAWEVAETLSELSPEERNAKIRDLDRDVFEIGRTILYQGITIWFVLLLIRIGEMRFVRRIIQILE
;
A
#
# COMPACT_ATOMS: atom_id res chain seq x y z
N MET A 1 -8.06 -24.98 2.39
CA MET A 1 -7.99 -23.54 1.99
C MET A 1 -9.20 -22.70 2.41
N LYS A 2 -10.46 -23.16 2.27
CA LYS A 2 -11.65 -22.34 2.60
C LYS A 2 -11.66 -21.70 4.00
N ASN A 3 -11.27 -22.41 5.05
CA ASN A 3 -11.17 -21.84 6.40
C ASN A 3 -10.06 -20.77 6.51
N LEU A 4 -8.92 -21.00 5.85
CA LEU A 4 -7.83 -20.03 5.78
C LEU A 4 -8.21 -18.78 4.98
N LYS A 5 -9.02 -18.93 3.92
CA LYS A 5 -9.56 -17.80 3.15
C LYS A 5 -10.44 -16.92 4.02
N LYS A 6 -11.34 -17.53 4.80
CA LYS A 6 -12.20 -16.79 5.72
C LYS A 6 -11.39 -15.96 6.73
N ASP A 7 -10.32 -16.52 7.27
CA ASP A 7 -9.47 -15.78 8.22
C ASP A 7 -8.61 -14.72 7.51
N PHE A 8 -8.15 -15.00 6.28
CA PHE A 8 -7.47 -14.01 5.44
C PHE A 8 -8.37 -12.81 5.11
N ASP A 9 -9.63 -13.04 4.75
CA ASP A 9 -10.59 -11.98 4.43
C ASP A 9 -10.89 -11.12 5.67
N LYS A 10 -11.02 -11.73 6.85
CA LYS A 10 -11.15 -10.97 8.11
C LYS A 10 -9.95 -10.06 8.39
N ILE A 11 -8.74 -10.51 8.09
CA ILE A 11 -7.54 -9.66 8.22
C ILE A 11 -7.63 -8.49 7.26
N ASN A 12 -8.12 -8.71 6.03
CA ASN A 12 -8.31 -7.64 5.06
C ASN A 12 -9.34 -6.60 5.53
N ASP A 13 -10.44 -7.05 6.16
CA ASP A 13 -11.43 -6.15 6.76
C ASP A 13 -10.82 -5.30 7.88
N ILE A 14 -9.99 -5.90 8.74
CA ILE A 14 -9.27 -5.17 9.79
C ILE A 14 -8.34 -4.13 9.15
N LEU A 15 -7.54 -4.51 8.15
CA LEU A 15 -6.63 -3.60 7.48
C LEU A 15 -7.38 -2.44 6.80
N ALA A 16 -8.54 -2.71 6.19
CA ALA A 16 -9.37 -1.67 5.58
C ALA A 16 -9.89 -0.68 6.62
N SER A 17 -10.27 -1.18 7.80
CA SER A 17 -10.70 -0.32 8.91
C SER A 17 -9.60 0.60 9.44
N LEU A 18 -8.32 0.20 9.30
CA LEU A 18 -7.16 0.98 9.74
C LEU A 18 -6.73 2.06 8.74
N VAL A 19 -7.16 2.01 7.48
CA VAL A 19 -6.75 2.99 6.45
C VAL A 19 -7.07 4.43 6.88
N ASN A 20 -8.26 4.64 7.45
CA ASN A 20 -8.69 5.97 7.91
C ASN A 20 -7.85 6.47 9.09
N GLU A 21 -7.45 5.57 9.99
CA GLU A 21 -6.62 5.88 11.16
C GLU A 21 -5.22 6.31 10.72
N VAL A 22 -4.58 5.51 9.88
CA VAL A 22 -3.26 5.82 9.29
C VAL A 22 -3.30 7.13 8.50
N GLN A 23 -4.35 7.37 7.72
CA GLN A 23 -4.52 8.64 7.00
C GLN A 23 -4.62 9.83 7.98
N GLY A 24 -5.35 9.67 9.08
CA GLY A 24 -5.45 10.67 10.14
C GLY A 24 -4.10 11.02 10.76
N GLU A 25 -3.26 10.02 11.02
CA GLU A 25 -1.90 10.18 11.53
C GLU A 25 -0.98 10.87 10.51
N LEU A 26 -1.02 10.44 9.25
CA LEU A 26 -0.28 11.09 8.15
C LEU A 26 -0.69 12.56 7.98
N ALA A 27 -1.97 12.87 8.18
CA ALA A 27 -2.49 14.23 8.08
C ALA A 27 -2.03 15.13 9.24
N GLN A 28 -1.51 14.56 10.33
CA GLN A 28 -0.79 15.32 11.36
C GLN A 28 0.63 15.64 10.91
N VAL A 29 1.31 14.73 10.20
CA VAL A 29 2.67 14.91 9.66
C VAL A 29 2.70 15.91 8.50
N TRP A 30 1.72 15.83 7.59
CA TRP A 30 1.54 16.71 6.45
C TRP A 30 0.18 17.44 6.55
N PRO A 31 0.09 18.58 7.25
CA PRO A 31 -1.20 19.26 7.48
C PRO A 31 -1.95 19.67 6.20
N LEU A 32 -1.24 19.85 5.08
CA LEU A 32 -1.88 20.10 3.78
C LEU A 32 -2.67 18.89 3.27
N LEU A 33 -2.38 17.67 3.75
CA LEU A 33 -3.19 16.49 3.48
C LEU A 33 -4.61 16.66 4.03
N LYS A 34 -4.81 17.32 5.18
CA LYS A 34 -6.17 17.63 5.69
C LYS A 34 -6.95 18.56 4.78
N LEU A 35 -6.26 19.44 4.04
CA LEU A 35 -6.90 20.30 3.06
C LEU A 35 -7.27 19.51 1.80
N LEU A 36 -6.38 18.61 1.37
CA LEU A 36 -6.63 17.72 0.23
C LEU A 36 -7.82 16.79 0.52
N ASP A 37 -7.82 16.13 1.67
CA ASP A 37 -8.91 15.28 2.19
C ASP A 37 -10.27 16.00 2.16
N ARG A 38 -10.32 17.26 2.63
CA ARG A 38 -11.56 18.06 2.53
C ARG A 38 -12.03 18.33 1.09
N LEU A 39 -11.11 18.36 0.13
CA LEU A 39 -11.41 18.59 -1.29
C LEU A 39 -11.79 17.29 -2.00
N THR A 40 -11.13 16.18 -1.68
CA THR A 40 -11.36 14.85 -2.29
C THR A 40 -12.48 14.07 -1.59
N GLY A 41 -12.82 14.44 -0.36
CA GLY A 41 -13.84 13.78 0.43
C GLY A 41 -13.42 12.35 0.74
N ARG A 42 -14.24 11.37 0.33
CA ARG A 42 -13.98 9.94 0.59
C ARG A 42 -13.21 9.21 -0.53
N VAL A 43 -12.74 9.97 -1.52
CA VAL A 43 -12.21 9.39 -2.78
C VAL A 43 -10.83 8.79 -2.54
N ASP A 44 -10.00 9.41 -1.72
CA ASP A 44 -8.65 8.93 -1.41
C ASP A 44 -8.66 7.69 -0.51
N GLU A 45 -9.54 7.60 0.50
CA GLU A 45 -9.72 6.36 1.27
C GLU A 45 -10.24 5.24 0.38
N SER A 46 -11.17 5.55 -0.54
CA SER A 46 -11.70 4.56 -1.48
C SER A 46 -10.60 4.06 -2.43
N LEU A 47 -9.71 4.94 -2.87
CA LEU A 47 -8.58 4.57 -3.74
C LEU A 47 -7.54 3.72 -2.98
N ALA A 48 -7.23 4.08 -1.73
CA ALA A 48 -6.32 3.32 -0.88
C ALA A 48 -6.87 1.92 -0.58
N ASN A 49 -8.15 1.83 -0.20
CA ASN A 49 -8.83 0.56 0.04
C ASN A 49 -8.90 -0.30 -1.24
N PHE A 50 -9.19 0.31 -2.40
CA PHE A 50 -9.19 -0.39 -3.68
C PHE A 50 -7.81 -0.97 -4.04
N GLY A 51 -6.74 -0.19 -3.87
CA GLY A 51 -5.37 -0.67 -4.10
C GLY A 51 -4.99 -1.82 -3.16
N MET A 52 -5.40 -1.73 -1.90
CA MET A 52 -5.20 -2.80 -0.92
C MET A 52 -6.00 -4.05 -1.28
N GLU A 53 -7.28 -3.93 -1.64
CA GLU A 53 -8.12 -5.04 -2.06
C GLU A 53 -7.53 -5.81 -3.24
N ILE A 54 -7.08 -5.09 -4.29
CA ILE A 54 -6.40 -5.69 -5.44
C ILE A 54 -5.14 -6.45 -4.99
N SER A 55 -4.30 -5.80 -4.18
CA SER A 55 -3.02 -6.37 -3.76
C SER A 55 -3.22 -7.64 -2.92
N ARG A 56 -4.20 -7.65 -2.01
CA ARG A 56 -4.47 -8.82 -1.16
C ARG A 56 -5.19 -9.92 -1.91
N SER A 57 -6.07 -9.59 -2.86
CA SER A 57 -6.68 -10.58 -3.75
C SER A 57 -5.62 -11.30 -4.59
N HIS A 58 -4.69 -10.55 -5.18
CA HIS A 58 -3.57 -11.13 -5.93
C HIS A 58 -2.66 -11.98 -5.03
N ALA A 59 -2.36 -11.53 -3.81
CA ALA A 59 -1.56 -12.31 -2.86
C ALA A 59 -2.23 -13.66 -2.52
N TRP A 60 -3.56 -13.69 -2.40
CA TRP A 60 -4.31 -14.92 -2.19
C TRP A 60 -4.24 -15.86 -3.40
N GLU A 61 -4.44 -15.35 -4.61
CA GLU A 61 -4.33 -16.12 -5.85
C GLU A 61 -2.93 -16.74 -6.02
N VAL A 62 -1.89 -15.97 -5.71
CA VAL A 62 -0.51 -16.45 -5.68
C VAL A 62 -0.35 -17.58 -4.67
N ALA A 63 -0.87 -17.42 -3.45
CA ALA A 63 -0.78 -18.45 -2.42
C ALA A 63 -1.51 -19.74 -2.83
N GLU A 64 -2.69 -19.64 -3.46
CA GLU A 64 -3.42 -20.78 -4.02
C GLU A 64 -2.60 -21.49 -5.09
N THR A 65 -2.12 -20.73 -6.09
CA THR A 65 -1.30 -21.25 -7.18
C THR A 65 -0.05 -21.97 -6.67
N LEU A 66 0.70 -21.35 -5.76
CA LEU A 66 1.94 -21.93 -5.25
C LEU A 66 1.69 -23.19 -4.41
N SER A 67 0.53 -23.32 -3.76
CA SER A 67 0.22 -24.45 -2.90
C SER A 67 0.07 -25.77 -3.67
N GLU A 68 -0.33 -25.70 -4.94
CA GLU A 68 -0.60 -26.86 -5.80
C GLU A 68 0.65 -27.34 -6.55
N LEU A 69 1.68 -26.50 -6.64
CA LEU A 69 2.92 -26.77 -7.37
C LEU A 69 3.92 -27.62 -6.57
N SER A 70 4.70 -28.43 -7.30
CA SER A 70 5.89 -29.10 -6.76
C SER A 70 6.95 -28.09 -6.30
N PRO A 71 7.93 -28.49 -5.45
CA PRO A 71 8.96 -27.58 -4.99
C PRO A 71 9.75 -26.88 -6.12
N GLU A 72 10.05 -27.60 -7.20
CA GLU A 72 10.79 -27.08 -8.35
C GLU A 72 9.96 -26.06 -9.14
N GLU A 73 8.70 -26.38 -9.43
CA GLU A 73 7.76 -25.49 -10.12
C GLU A 73 7.44 -24.25 -9.28
N ARG A 74 7.27 -24.42 -7.97
CA ARG A 74 7.05 -23.32 -7.03
C ARG A 74 8.21 -22.33 -7.04
N ASN A 75 9.45 -22.83 -7.01
CA ASN A 75 10.63 -21.98 -7.09
C ASN A 75 10.74 -21.25 -8.44
N ALA A 76 10.34 -21.89 -9.54
CA ALA A 76 10.27 -21.22 -10.84
C ALA A 76 9.23 -20.10 -10.83
N LYS A 77 8.02 -20.38 -10.33
CA LYS A 77 6.93 -19.39 -10.25
C LYS A 77 7.27 -18.21 -9.34
N ILE A 78 7.96 -18.44 -8.22
CA ILE A 78 8.43 -17.36 -7.34
C ILE A 78 9.41 -16.44 -8.08
N ARG A 79 10.35 -16.98 -8.86
CA ARG A 79 11.29 -16.14 -9.64
C ARG A 79 10.58 -15.29 -10.69
N ASP A 80 9.51 -15.80 -11.28
CA ASP A 80 8.69 -15.02 -12.22
C ASP A 80 7.95 -13.91 -11.49
N LEU A 81 7.33 -14.20 -10.34
CA LEU A 81 6.69 -13.20 -9.48
C LEU A 81 7.67 -12.11 -9.02
N ASP A 82 8.88 -12.49 -8.62
CA ASP A 82 9.93 -11.53 -8.22
C ASP A 82 10.29 -10.58 -9.36
N ARG A 83 10.30 -11.06 -10.61
CA ARG A 83 10.54 -10.24 -11.79
C ARG A 83 9.40 -9.26 -12.04
N ASP A 84 8.16 -9.71 -11.94
CA ASP A 84 6.99 -8.87 -12.12
C ASP A 84 6.94 -7.75 -11.06
N VAL A 85 7.18 -8.11 -9.79
CA VAL A 85 7.28 -7.16 -8.67
C VAL A 85 8.46 -6.20 -8.85
N PHE A 86 9.60 -6.68 -9.34
CA PHE A 86 10.76 -5.84 -9.64
C PHE A 86 10.41 -4.76 -10.68
N GLU A 87 9.68 -5.10 -11.73
CA GLU A 87 9.27 -4.16 -12.78
C GLU A 87 8.30 -3.08 -12.26
N ILE A 88 7.37 -3.47 -11.38
CA ILE A 88 6.50 -2.52 -10.66
C ILE A 88 7.35 -1.60 -9.78
N GLY A 89 8.24 -2.17 -8.96
CA GLY A 89 9.13 -1.42 -8.07
C GLY A 89 10.03 -0.45 -8.82
N ARG A 90 10.56 -0.87 -9.98
CA ARG A 90 11.34 -0.02 -10.88
C ARG A 90 10.52 1.17 -11.37
N THR A 91 9.27 0.95 -11.74
CA THR A 91 8.36 2.04 -12.16
C THR A 91 8.09 3.02 -11.02
N ILE A 92 7.96 2.53 -9.79
CA ILE A 92 7.79 3.36 -8.59
C ILE A 92 9.08 4.16 -8.27
N LEU A 93 10.26 3.59 -8.49
CA LEU A 93 11.54 4.24 -8.18
C LEU A 93 12.00 5.24 -9.25
N TYR A 94 11.83 4.92 -10.53
CA TYR A 94 12.27 5.77 -11.64
C TYR A 94 11.14 6.71 -12.06
N GLN A 95 10.98 7.74 -11.24
CA GLN A 95 9.91 8.71 -11.38
C GLN A 95 10.37 9.84 -12.30
N GLY A 96 9.61 10.13 -13.35
CA GLY A 96 9.87 11.25 -14.25
C GLY A 96 9.80 12.60 -13.51
N ILE A 97 10.17 13.67 -14.21
CA ILE A 97 10.27 15.02 -13.60
C ILE A 97 8.95 15.47 -12.93
N THR A 98 7.81 15.01 -13.44
CA THR A 98 6.47 15.31 -12.91
C THR A 98 6.28 14.82 -11.49
N ILE A 99 6.61 13.55 -11.21
CA ILE A 99 6.45 12.99 -9.88
C ILE A 99 7.48 13.61 -8.93
N TRP A 100 8.69 13.91 -9.41
CA TRP A 100 9.66 14.68 -8.63
C TRP A 100 9.09 16.04 -8.19
N PHE A 101 8.41 16.78 -9.07
CA PHE A 101 7.73 18.03 -8.71
C PHE A 101 6.63 17.82 -7.67
N VAL A 102 5.82 16.76 -7.81
CA VAL A 102 4.78 16.42 -6.82
C VAL A 102 5.40 16.13 -5.46
N LEU A 103 6.44 15.30 -5.39
CA LEU A 103 7.16 14.99 -4.15
C LEU A 103 7.81 16.24 -3.53
N LEU A 104 8.31 17.16 -4.35
CA LEU A 104 8.84 18.43 -3.86
C LEU A 104 7.75 19.27 -3.17
N LEU A 105 6.55 19.34 -3.73
CA LEU A 105 5.42 20.05 -3.13
C LEU A 105 4.98 19.41 -1.81
N ILE A 106 4.92 18.07 -1.76
CA ILE A 106 4.64 17.32 -0.53
C ILE A 106 5.67 17.67 0.54
N ARG A 107 6.96 17.57 0.20
CA ARG A 107 8.08 17.85 1.11
C ARG A 107 8.10 19.25 1.69
N ILE A 108 7.58 20.26 0.97
CA ILE A 108 7.47 21.64 1.48
C ILE A 108 6.42 21.72 2.60
N GLY A 109 5.35 20.92 2.51
CA GLY A 109 4.27 20.92 3.50
C GLY A 109 4.51 20.02 4.71
N GLU A 110 5.44 19.09 4.65
CA GLU A 110 5.74 18.15 5.74
C GLU A 110 6.43 18.82 6.93
N MET A 111 6.11 18.36 8.15
CA MET A 111 6.89 18.72 9.34
C MET A 111 8.31 18.16 9.24
N ARG A 112 9.33 18.97 9.51
CA ARG A 112 10.74 18.58 9.29
C ARG A 112 11.42 17.87 10.47
N PHE A 113 10.69 17.57 11.54
CA PHE A 113 11.25 17.00 12.77
C PHE A 113 11.00 15.49 12.86
N VAL A 114 11.97 14.68 12.43
CA VAL A 114 11.88 13.21 12.39
C VAL A 114 11.44 12.61 13.74
N ARG A 115 11.98 13.11 14.87
CA ARG A 115 11.56 12.66 16.22
C ARG A 115 10.06 12.85 16.46
N ARG A 116 9.51 13.97 15.98
CA ARG A 116 8.09 14.29 16.14
C ARG A 116 7.22 13.47 15.20
N ILE A 117 7.71 13.18 13.98
CA ILE A 117 7.04 12.29 13.04
C ILE A 117 6.90 10.90 13.66
N ILE A 118 7.98 10.34 14.21
CA ILE A 118 7.95 9.01 14.83
C ILE A 118 6.92 8.97 15.97
N GLN A 119 6.90 9.99 16.84
CA GLN A 119 5.92 10.08 17.93
C GLN A 119 4.45 10.23 17.49
N ILE A 120 4.21 10.68 16.26
CA ILE A 120 2.86 10.86 15.70
C ILE A 120 2.39 9.58 15.01
N LEU A 121 3.32 8.74 14.56
CA LEU A 121 3.08 7.51 13.80
C LEU A 121 3.31 6.22 14.63
N GLU A 122 3.63 6.36 15.93
CA GLU A 122 3.74 5.28 16.93
C GLU A 122 2.45 5.18 17.75
#